data_AF-A0A6L7TLE3-F1
#
_entry.id   AF-A0A6L7TLE3-F1
#
_cell.length_a   1.000
_cell.length_b   1.000
_cell.length_c   1.000
_cell.angle_alpha   90.00
_cell.angle_beta   90.00
_cell.angle_gamma   90.00
#
_symmetry.space_group_name_H-M   'P 1'
#
loop_
_entity.id
_entity.type
_entity.pdbx_description
1 polymer ?
#
loop_
_entity_poly.entity_id
_entity_poly.type
_entity_poly.pdbx_seq_one_letter_code
_entity_poly.pdbx_strand_id
1 'polypeptide(L)'
;MLRPMGQVPDDCQKLRSMILQQKSKAGEIIMPVEHRDYPDIAPAGPTYSRGTKAGNLLFISGCTARGSEFQGKSLMEQLDETLKRVVGVVRAEGGSPGDIAKITCFVTSIADWQNNPEKQAELFAKHFEGQYPANSLIEISALAEPGLDVEVEAIAVLG
;
A
#
# COMPACT_ATOMS: atom_id res chain seq x y z
N MET A 1 0.05 -31.46 -48.85
CA MET A 1 -0.86 -30.30 -48.90
C MET A 1 -1.14 -29.85 -47.47
N LEU A 2 -0.62 -28.69 -47.07
CA LEU A 2 -0.92 -28.09 -45.77
C LEU A 2 -2.31 -27.45 -45.83
N ARG A 3 -3.18 -27.74 -44.85
CA ARG A 3 -4.50 -27.09 -44.73
C ARG A 3 -4.29 -25.63 -44.33
N PRO A 4 -5.05 -24.67 -44.90
CA PRO A 4 -4.97 -23.27 -44.46
C PRO A 4 -5.49 -23.15 -43.02
N MET A 5 -4.77 -22.38 -42.20
CA MET A 5 -5.21 -22.01 -40.85
C MET A 5 -6.60 -21.39 -40.92
N GLY A 6 -7.51 -21.90 -40.07
CA GLY A 6 -8.91 -21.51 -40.03
C GLY A 6 -9.08 -20.01 -39.79
N GLN A 7 -9.92 -19.38 -40.61
CA GLN A 7 -10.40 -18.04 -40.37
C GLN A 7 -11.15 -18.01 -39.03
N VAL A 8 -10.82 -17.04 -38.19
CA VAL A 8 -11.55 -16.76 -36.94
C VAL A 8 -13.02 -16.52 -37.31
N PRO A 9 -14.00 -17.24 -36.72
CA PRO A 9 -15.42 -17.08 -37.04
C PRO A 9 -15.84 -15.61 -36.98
N ASP A 10 -16.67 -15.17 -37.93
CA ASP A 10 -17.11 -13.77 -38.07
C ASP A 10 -17.69 -13.17 -36.79
N ASP A 11 -18.28 -14.00 -35.92
CA ASP A 11 -18.85 -13.59 -34.64
C ASP A 11 -17.77 -13.20 -33.62
N CYS A 12 -16.60 -13.85 -33.62
CA CYS A 12 -15.46 -13.44 -32.80
C CYS A 12 -14.82 -12.15 -33.31
N GLN A 13 -14.85 -11.91 -34.64
CA GLN A 13 -14.38 -10.65 -35.22
C GLN A 13 -15.32 -9.49 -34.88
N LYS A 14 -16.64 -9.73 -34.92
CA LYS A 14 -17.67 -8.78 -34.47
C LYS A 14 -17.58 -8.47 -32.97
N LEU A 15 -17.35 -9.48 -32.13
CA LEU A 15 -17.18 -9.27 -30.69
C LEU A 15 -15.94 -8.41 -30.39
N ARG A 16 -14.84 -8.68 -31.10
CA ARG A 16 -13.60 -7.90 -30.98
C ARG A 16 -13.78 -6.46 -31.46
N SER A 17 -14.48 -6.24 -32.58
CA SER A 17 -14.76 -4.89 -33.08
C SER A 17 -15.73 -4.12 -32.17
N MET A 18 -16.70 -4.78 -31.55
CA MET A 18 -17.58 -4.19 -30.54
C MET A 18 -16.82 -3.79 -29.27
N ILE A 19 -15.91 -4.63 -28.77
CA ILE A 19 -15.04 -4.31 -27.62
C ILE A 19 -14.12 -3.13 -27.96
N LEU A 20 -13.55 -3.11 -29.17
CA LEU A 20 -12.69 -2.00 -29.62
C LEU A 20 -13.49 -0.70 -29.81
N GLN A 21 -14.72 -0.76 -30.30
CA GLN A 21 -15.62 0.39 -30.41
C GLN A 21 -16.11 0.91 -29.05
N GLN A 22 -16.31 0.03 -28.06
CA GLN A 22 -16.57 0.46 -26.67
C GLN A 22 -15.36 1.16 -26.07
N LYS A 23 -14.15 0.62 -26.29
CA LYS A 23 -12.87 1.28 -25.91
C LYS A 23 -12.58 2.58 -26.65
N SER A 24 -13.16 2.79 -27.84
CA SER A 24 -13.00 4.03 -28.61
C SER A 24 -14.08 5.09 -28.29
N LYS A 25 -15.21 4.70 -27.72
CA LYS A 25 -16.29 5.62 -27.30
C LYS A 25 -16.14 6.09 -25.85
N ALA A 26 -15.56 5.26 -24.98
CA ALA A 26 -14.95 5.75 -23.76
C ALA A 26 -13.57 6.28 -24.16
N GLY A 27 -13.43 7.59 -24.37
CA GLY A 27 -12.10 8.19 -24.52
C GLY A 27 -11.19 7.62 -23.44
N GLU A 28 -9.98 7.20 -23.84
CA GLU A 28 -9.00 6.54 -22.98
C GLU A 28 -9.04 7.18 -21.59
N ILE A 29 -9.63 6.48 -20.60
CA ILE A 29 -9.76 7.02 -19.25
C ILE A 29 -8.35 6.97 -18.66
N ILE A 30 -7.58 8.02 -18.94
CA ILE A 30 -6.31 8.26 -18.28
C ILE A 30 -6.69 8.54 -16.84
N MET A 31 -6.50 7.56 -15.96
CA MET A 31 -6.57 7.78 -14.52
C MET A 31 -5.35 8.61 -14.15
N PRO A 32 -5.51 9.90 -13.81
CA PRO A 32 -4.36 10.73 -13.49
C PRO A 32 -3.67 10.17 -12.25
N VAL A 33 -2.35 10.27 -12.25
CA VAL A 33 -1.53 10.02 -11.06
C VAL A 33 -1.55 11.30 -10.23
N GLU A 34 -2.12 11.23 -9.03
CA GLU A 34 -2.23 12.35 -8.11
C GLU A 34 -1.29 12.14 -6.92
N HIS A 35 -0.37 13.08 -6.71
CA HIS A 35 0.55 13.06 -5.59
C HIS A 35 -0.10 13.68 -4.35
N ARG A 36 0.05 13.01 -3.20
CA ARG A 36 -0.63 13.34 -1.95
C ARG A 36 0.36 13.49 -0.80
N ASP A 37 0.11 14.48 0.03
CA ASP A 37 0.77 14.69 1.32
C ASP A 37 -0.28 14.81 2.43
N TYR A 38 0.11 14.44 3.64
CA TYR A 38 -0.80 14.37 4.79
C TYR A 38 -0.17 15.12 5.97
N PRO A 39 -0.82 16.17 6.50
CA PRO A 39 -0.24 17.04 7.51
C PRO A 39 -0.04 16.36 8.87
N ASP A 40 -0.80 15.30 9.14
CA ASP A 40 -0.81 14.60 10.44
C ASP A 40 0.29 13.55 10.59
N ILE A 41 1.11 13.34 9.55
CA ILE A 41 2.25 12.41 9.59
C ILE A 41 3.53 13.15 9.20
N ALA A 42 4.68 12.52 9.46
CA ALA A 42 5.97 13.11 9.12
C ALA A 42 6.03 13.47 7.62
N PRO A 43 6.46 14.71 7.27
CA PRO A 43 6.40 15.21 5.90
C PRO A 43 7.23 14.34 4.94
N ALA A 44 6.86 14.34 3.66
CA ALA A 44 7.67 13.70 2.62
C ALA A 44 9.06 14.35 2.51
N GLY A 45 10.03 13.57 2.03
CA GLY A 45 11.33 14.11 1.62
C GLY A 45 11.22 14.78 0.24
N PRO A 46 12.32 15.37 -0.28
CA PRO A 46 12.30 16.09 -1.56
C PRO A 46 12.13 15.19 -2.79
N THR A 47 12.16 13.86 -2.63
CA THR A 47 12.21 12.89 -3.73
C THR A 47 10.95 12.02 -3.87
N TYR A 48 9.94 12.22 -3.01
CA TYR A 48 8.74 11.39 -3.00
C TYR A 48 7.56 12.13 -2.36
N SER A 49 6.35 11.62 -2.56
CA SER A 49 5.13 12.06 -1.87
C SER A 49 4.73 11.05 -0.81
N ARG A 50 3.93 11.43 0.20
CA ARG A 50 3.46 10.44 1.20
C ARG A 50 2.50 9.42 0.62
N GLY A 51 1.70 9.82 -0.36
CA GLY A 51 0.79 8.97 -1.09
C GLY A 51 0.81 9.29 -2.57
N THR A 52 0.42 8.33 -3.39
CA THR A 52 0.12 8.56 -4.80
C THR A 52 -1.14 7.78 -5.15
N LYS A 53 -2.15 8.49 -5.67
CA LYS A 53 -3.42 7.91 -6.10
C LYS A 53 -3.42 7.70 -7.60
N ALA A 54 -3.84 6.52 -8.05
CA ALA A 54 -4.06 6.20 -9.46
C ALA A 54 -5.41 5.50 -9.61
N GLY A 55 -6.44 6.27 -9.97
CA GLY A 55 -7.81 5.80 -9.92
C GLY A 55 -8.25 5.57 -8.48
N ASN A 56 -8.63 4.33 -8.16
CA ASN A 56 -8.98 3.93 -6.79
C ASN A 56 -7.81 3.27 -6.03
N LEU A 57 -6.65 3.09 -6.65
CA LEU A 57 -5.47 2.61 -5.95
C LEU A 57 -4.78 3.77 -5.23
N LEU A 58 -4.42 3.54 -3.98
CA LEU A 58 -3.58 4.42 -3.19
C LEU A 58 -2.29 3.69 -2.82
N PHE A 59 -1.17 4.20 -3.32
CA PHE A 59 0.17 3.75 -2.97
C PHE A 59 0.70 4.64 -1.85
N ILE A 60 1.00 4.04 -0.70
CA ILE A 60 1.44 4.74 0.51
C ILE A 60 2.93 4.48 0.69
N SER A 61 3.70 5.56 0.68
CA SER A 61 5.13 5.52 0.95
C SER A 61 5.43 4.99 2.35
N GLY A 62 6.64 4.45 2.54
CA GLY A 62 7.11 3.96 3.83
C GLY A 62 6.87 4.94 4.98
N CYS A 63 6.13 4.47 5.97
CA CYS A 63 5.85 5.14 7.22
C CYS A 63 6.74 4.56 8.31
N THR A 64 7.24 5.42 9.19
CA THR A 64 8.06 5.05 10.35
C THR A 64 7.61 5.88 11.56
N ALA A 65 8.23 5.68 12.72
CA ALA A 65 8.07 6.55 13.89
C ALA A 65 8.85 7.88 13.79
N ARG A 66 9.46 8.20 12.63
CA ARG A 66 10.29 9.40 12.48
C ARG A 66 9.58 10.67 12.94
N GLY A 67 10.29 11.49 13.72
CA GLY A 67 9.84 12.78 14.22
C GLY A 67 8.73 12.71 15.28
N SER A 68 8.31 11.52 15.73
CA SER A 68 7.43 11.38 16.90
C SER A 68 8.23 11.15 18.17
N GLU A 69 7.55 11.16 19.30
CA GLU A 69 8.10 10.76 20.60
C GLU A 69 8.51 9.27 20.69
N PHE A 70 8.10 8.46 19.70
CA PHE A 70 8.40 7.04 19.62
C PHE A 70 9.68 6.72 18.85
N GLN A 71 10.29 7.70 18.16
CA GLN A 71 11.61 7.49 17.53
C GLN A 71 12.65 7.13 18.59
N GLY A 72 13.39 6.04 18.37
CA GLY A 72 14.36 5.49 19.32
C GLY A 72 13.76 4.73 20.50
N LYS A 73 12.44 4.47 20.49
CA LYS A 73 11.77 3.57 21.46
C LYS A 73 11.80 2.13 20.98
N SER A 74 11.16 1.21 21.71
CA SER A 74 11.13 -0.19 21.30
C SER A 74 10.47 -0.38 19.93
N LEU A 75 10.82 -1.46 19.23
CA LEU A 75 10.24 -1.80 17.94
C LEU A 75 8.71 -1.82 17.97
N MET A 76 8.10 -2.34 19.04
CA MET A 76 6.64 -2.43 19.17
C MET A 76 5.98 -1.06 19.40
N GLU A 77 6.62 -0.15 20.14
CA GLU A 77 6.14 1.23 20.28
C GLU A 77 6.20 1.98 18.95
N GLN A 78 7.29 1.80 18.20
CA GLN A 78 7.43 2.36 16.86
C GLN A 78 6.42 1.76 15.88
N LEU A 79 6.11 0.47 15.99
CA LEU A 79 5.12 -0.22 15.16
C LEU A 79 3.71 0.35 15.37
N ASP A 80 3.32 0.64 16.62
CA ASP A 80 2.01 1.25 16.92
C ASP A 80 1.83 2.59 16.19
N GLU A 81 2.81 3.49 16.33
CA GLU A 81 2.78 4.80 15.64
C GLU A 81 2.86 4.63 14.12
N THR A 82 3.63 3.66 13.63
CA THR A 82 3.77 3.41 12.20
C THR A 82 2.46 2.92 11.57
N LEU A 83 1.79 1.94 12.19
CA LEU A 83 0.49 1.44 11.72
C LEU A 83 -0.59 2.52 11.80
N LYS A 84 -0.58 3.32 12.88
CA LYS A 84 -1.47 4.48 13.02
C LYS A 84 -1.31 5.45 11.86
N ARG A 85 -0.09 5.73 11.41
CA ARG A 85 0.19 6.62 10.26
C ARG A 85 -0.34 6.02 8.96
N VAL A 86 -0.08 4.74 8.70
CA VAL A 86 -0.60 4.04 7.50
C VAL A 86 -2.13 4.10 7.44
N VAL A 87 -2.80 3.77 8.54
CA VAL A 87 -4.27 3.86 8.62
C VAL A 87 -4.75 5.31 8.51
N GLY A 88 -4.03 6.26 9.10
CA GLY A 88 -4.32 7.68 9.01
C GLY A 88 -4.32 8.20 7.57
N VAL A 89 -3.36 7.75 6.75
CA VAL A 89 -3.30 8.06 5.31
C VAL A 89 -4.56 7.59 4.58
N VAL A 90 -4.97 6.34 4.79
CA VAL A 90 -6.18 5.80 4.14
C VAL A 90 -7.44 6.54 4.60
N ARG A 91 -7.54 6.84 5.90
CA ARG A 91 -8.67 7.63 6.45
C ARG A 91 -8.71 9.05 5.88
N ALA A 92 -7.56 9.68 5.65
CA ALA A 92 -7.50 11.01 5.04
C ALA A 92 -8.01 11.03 3.58
N GLU A 93 -7.94 9.90 2.88
CA GLU A 93 -8.54 9.72 1.55
C GLU A 93 -10.00 9.22 1.60
N GLY A 94 -10.62 9.19 2.78
CA GLY A 94 -12.01 8.76 2.98
C GLY A 94 -12.20 7.24 3.06
N GLY A 95 -11.11 6.47 3.10
CA GLY A 95 -11.15 5.01 3.25
C GLY A 95 -11.17 4.54 4.70
N SER A 96 -11.12 3.23 4.84
CA SER A 96 -11.12 2.48 6.11
C SER A 96 -9.91 1.54 6.18
N PRO A 97 -9.55 1.01 7.38
CA PRO A 97 -8.46 0.04 7.48
C PRO A 97 -8.64 -1.20 6.59
N GLY A 98 -9.88 -1.62 6.35
CA GLY A 98 -10.19 -2.77 5.50
C GLY A 98 -9.94 -2.55 4.01
N ASP A 99 -9.73 -1.30 3.59
CA ASP A 99 -9.37 -0.96 2.21
C ASP A 99 -7.87 -1.17 1.94
N ILE A 100 -7.06 -1.40 2.98
CA ILE A 100 -5.64 -1.72 2.83
C ILE A 100 -5.51 -3.15 2.33
N ALA A 101 -5.07 -3.32 1.08
CA ALA A 101 -4.94 -4.62 0.44
C ALA A 101 -3.61 -5.31 0.78
N LYS A 102 -2.54 -4.52 0.92
CA LYS A 102 -1.17 -5.02 1.18
C LYS A 102 -0.44 -4.05 2.10
N ILE A 103 0.34 -4.62 3.02
CA ILE A 103 1.45 -3.91 3.67
C ILE A 103 2.75 -4.69 3.50
N THR A 104 3.87 -3.99 3.46
CA THR A 104 5.21 -4.59 3.56
C THR A 104 5.90 -3.98 4.79
N CYS A 105 6.24 -4.82 5.76
CA CYS A 105 6.92 -4.44 6.99
C CYS A 105 8.41 -4.74 6.86
N PHE A 106 9.23 -3.71 7.03
CA PHE A 106 10.68 -3.81 7.14
C PHE A 106 11.09 -3.60 8.60
N VAL A 107 11.94 -4.48 9.13
CA VAL A 107 12.41 -4.41 10.52
C VAL A 107 13.92 -4.54 10.59
N THR A 108 14.54 -3.94 11.60
CA THR A 108 15.99 -4.06 11.84
C THR A 108 16.36 -5.32 12.65
N SER A 109 15.39 -5.94 13.32
CA SER A 109 15.57 -7.13 14.16
C SER A 109 14.30 -8.00 14.15
N ILE A 110 14.36 -9.14 13.44
CA ILE A 110 13.32 -10.16 13.44
C ILE A 110 13.21 -10.85 14.79
N ALA A 111 14.30 -10.90 15.56
CA ALA A 111 14.31 -11.44 16.91
C ALA A 111 13.44 -10.58 17.83
N ASP A 112 13.61 -9.25 17.82
CA ASP A 112 12.78 -8.34 18.62
C ASP A 112 11.32 -8.34 18.18
N TRP A 113 11.08 -8.52 16.88
CA TRP A 113 9.74 -8.81 16.38
C TRP A 113 9.19 -10.08 17.03
N GLN A 114 9.80 -11.23 16.78
CA GLN A 114 9.32 -12.56 17.20
C GLN A 114 9.18 -12.74 18.72
N ASN A 115 9.95 -12.00 19.51
CA ASN A 115 9.86 -12.03 20.98
C ASN A 115 8.59 -11.38 21.55
N ASN A 116 7.76 -10.71 20.71
CA ASN A 116 6.58 -9.97 21.15
C ASN A 116 5.28 -10.36 20.39
N PRO A 117 4.92 -11.66 20.28
CA PRO A 117 3.81 -12.10 19.43
C PRO A 117 2.43 -11.58 19.89
N GLU A 118 2.20 -11.50 21.20
CA GLU A 118 0.95 -10.99 21.77
C GLU A 118 0.78 -9.50 21.48
N LYS A 119 1.85 -8.72 21.61
CA LYS A 119 1.81 -7.28 21.33
C LYS A 119 1.60 -7.01 19.84
N GLN A 120 2.21 -7.80 18.96
CA GLN A 120 1.93 -7.72 17.52
C GLN A 120 0.43 -7.94 17.25
N ALA A 121 -0.15 -9.02 17.77
CA ALA A 121 -1.56 -9.33 17.56
C ALA A 121 -2.48 -8.21 18.07
N GLU A 122 -2.19 -7.64 19.25
CA GLU A 122 -2.90 -6.49 19.81
C GLU A 122 -2.84 -5.27 18.88
N LEU A 123 -1.65 -4.89 18.41
CA LEU A 123 -1.45 -3.72 17.56
C LEU A 123 -2.12 -3.88 16.19
N PHE A 124 -2.00 -5.06 15.58
CA PHE A 124 -2.68 -5.33 14.31
C PHE A 124 -4.20 -5.33 14.50
N ALA A 125 -4.74 -5.93 15.57
CA ALA A 125 -6.17 -5.90 15.85
C ALA A 125 -6.69 -4.48 16.09
N LYS A 126 -5.92 -3.66 16.84
CA LYS A 126 -6.22 -2.25 17.12
C LYS A 126 -6.36 -1.41 15.86
N HIS A 127 -5.47 -1.60 14.87
CA HIS A 127 -5.40 -0.74 13.68
C HIS A 127 -6.21 -1.26 12.50
N PHE A 128 -6.28 -2.58 12.31
CA PHE A 128 -6.98 -3.19 11.17
C PHE A 128 -8.38 -3.70 11.51
N GLU A 129 -8.79 -3.69 12.78
CA GLU A 129 -10.16 -4.04 13.20
C GLU A 129 -10.61 -5.43 12.70
N GLY A 130 -9.67 -6.37 12.61
CA GLY A 130 -9.88 -7.73 12.09
C GLY A 130 -9.82 -7.88 10.56
N GLN A 131 -9.71 -6.78 9.81
CA GLN A 131 -9.55 -6.76 8.36
C GLN A 131 -8.07 -6.72 7.98
N TYR A 132 -7.36 -7.82 8.20
CA TYR A 132 -5.91 -7.85 8.02
C TYR A 132 -5.51 -7.85 6.53
N PRO A 133 -4.59 -6.97 6.10
CA PRO A 133 -4.08 -6.94 4.73
C PRO A 133 -3.18 -8.15 4.45
N ALA A 134 -2.90 -8.40 3.16
CA ALA A 134 -1.74 -9.22 2.82
C ALA A 134 -0.48 -8.59 3.43
N ASN A 135 0.46 -9.41 3.91
CA ASN A 135 1.64 -8.91 4.62
C ASN A 135 2.92 -9.63 4.19
N SER A 136 4.02 -8.89 4.11
CA SER A 136 5.39 -9.42 4.00
C SER A 136 6.22 -8.79 5.10
N LEU A 137 6.95 -9.61 5.85
CA LEU A 137 7.86 -9.17 6.91
C LEU A 137 9.29 -9.48 6.50
N ILE A 138 10.16 -8.47 6.49
CA ILE A 138 11.52 -8.57 5.98
C ILE A 138 12.48 -7.93 6.99
N GLU A 139 13.49 -8.68 7.42
CA GLU A 139 14.61 -8.10 8.15
C GLU A 139 15.58 -7.42 7.19
N ILE A 140 16.01 -6.21 7.54
CA ILE A 140 16.97 -5.39 6.79
C ILE A 140 18.06 -4.89 7.75
N SER A 141 19.21 -4.48 7.20
CA SER A 141 20.36 -4.08 8.03
C SER A 141 20.19 -2.72 8.74
N ALA A 142 19.44 -1.80 8.15
CA ALA A 142 19.17 -0.47 8.71
C ALA A 142 18.02 0.23 7.96
N LEU A 143 17.37 1.16 8.65
CA LEU A 143 16.44 2.13 8.06
C LEU A 143 17.12 3.47 7.76
N ALA A 144 16.37 4.41 7.18
CA ALA A 144 16.90 5.68 6.67
C ALA A 144 17.56 6.57 7.74
N GLU A 145 17.15 6.45 9.01
CA GLU A 145 17.70 7.21 10.13
C GLU A 145 17.99 6.29 11.33
N PRO A 146 19.03 6.59 12.14
CA PRO A 146 19.26 5.91 13.40
C PRO A 146 18.05 6.01 14.35
N GLY A 147 17.81 4.94 15.12
CA GLY A 147 16.69 4.87 16.05
C GLY A 147 15.34 4.60 15.39
N LEU A 148 15.32 4.25 14.10
CA LEU A 148 14.17 3.66 13.44
C LEU A 148 14.40 2.15 13.29
N ASP A 149 13.45 1.36 13.77
CA ASP A 149 13.54 -0.10 13.79
C ASP A 149 12.40 -0.79 13.02
N VAL A 150 11.42 -0.02 12.55
CA VAL A 150 10.33 -0.50 11.70
C VAL A 150 9.89 0.55 10.69
N GLU A 151 9.65 0.09 9.46
CA GLU A 151 9.04 0.85 8.37
C GLU A 151 7.93 0.02 7.70
N VAL A 152 6.80 0.66 7.40
CA VAL A 152 5.67 0.01 6.73
C VAL A 152 5.23 0.83 5.53
N GLU A 153 5.27 0.24 4.34
CA GLU A 153 4.60 0.74 3.14
C GLU A 153 3.27 -0.01 2.93
N ALA A 154 2.35 0.59 2.19
CA ALA A 154 1.03 0.00 1.96
C ALA A 154 0.45 0.31 0.58
N ILE A 155 -0.46 -0.57 0.15
CA ILE A 155 -1.32 -0.37 -1.01
C ILE A 155 -2.76 -0.53 -0.53
N ALA A 156 -3.60 0.46 -0.82
CA ALA A 156 -5.03 0.43 -0.53
C ALA A 156 -5.87 0.55 -1.82
N VAL A 157 -7.09 0.02 -1.75
CA VAL A 157 -8.11 0.08 -2.80
C VAL A 157 -9.30 0.86 -2.24
N LEU A 158 -9.42 2.12 -2.62
CA LEU A 158 -10.47 3.01 -2.14
C LEU A 158 -11.82 2.70 -2.80
N GLY A 159 -12.91 2.96 -2.08
CA GLY A 159 -14.31 2.73 -2.50
C GLY A 159 -14.94 3.87 -3.29
#